data_AF-A0A939FK13-F1
#
_entry.id   AF-A0A939FK13-F1
#
_cell.length_a   1.000
_cell.length_b   1.000
_cell.length_c   1.000
_cell.angle_alpha   90.00
_cell.angle_beta   90.00
_cell.angle_gamma   90.00
#
_symmetry.space_group_name_H-M   'P 1'
#
loop_
_entity.id
_entity.type
_entity.pdbx_description
1 polymer ?
#
loop_
_entity_poly.entity_id
_entity_poly.type
_entity_poly.pdbx_seq_one_letter_code
_entity_poly.pdbx_strand_id
1 'polypeptide(L)'
;ASGARRRRTVNDLPGHNGRLIGRDAELARLVAPSADTSVSLVTVDGTAGVGKTALVVRAAHELSAHYPDGCLYVDLYANSTQ
;
A
#
# COMPACT_ATOMS: atom_id res chain seq x y z
N ALA A 1 15.15 -32.56 6.79
CA ALA A 1 14.59 -31.58 7.75
C ALA A 1 15.09 -30.19 7.37
N SER A 2 14.28 -29.40 6.67
CA SER A 2 14.63 -28.03 6.29
C SER A 2 14.02 -27.08 7.32
N GLY A 3 14.87 -26.38 8.08
CA GLY A 3 14.43 -25.37 9.03
C GLY A 3 13.70 -24.26 8.28
N ALA A 4 12.42 -24.05 8.57
CA ALA A 4 11.68 -22.91 8.09
C ALA A 4 12.41 -21.65 8.57
N ARG A 5 13.16 -21.01 7.67
CA ARG A 5 13.72 -19.68 7.87
C ARG A 5 12.56 -18.83 8.36
N ARG A 6 12.59 -18.36 9.61
CA ARG A 6 11.65 -17.34 10.09
C ARG A 6 11.72 -16.21 9.07
N ARG A 7 10.73 -16.10 8.18
CA ARG A 7 10.62 -15.00 7.25
C ARG A 7 10.51 -13.77 8.14
N ARG A 8 11.55 -12.93 8.16
CA ARG A 8 11.43 -11.61 8.77
C ARG A 8 10.26 -10.96 8.06
N THR A 9 9.23 -10.59 8.81
CA THR A 9 8.13 -9.77 8.30
C THR A 9 8.77 -8.50 7.76
N VAL A 10 8.78 -8.34 6.43
CA VAL A 10 9.32 -7.14 5.79
C VAL A 10 8.21 -6.11 5.80
N ASN A 11 8.45 -4.95 6.41
CA ASN A 11 7.53 -3.82 6.34
C ASN A 11 8.34 -2.58 5.99
N ASP A 12 8.38 -2.29 4.69
CA ASP A 12 9.09 -1.15 4.11
C ASP A 12 8.15 0.01 3.80
N LEU A 13 6.95 0.02 4.41
CA LEU A 13 6.01 1.11 4.23
C LEU A 13 6.62 2.41 4.77
N PRO A 14 6.53 3.52 4.02
CA PRO A 14 6.91 4.82 4.53
C PRO A 14 6.19 5.15 5.83
N GLY A 15 6.79 6.02 6.63
CA GLY A 15 6.16 6.56 7.83
C GLY A 15 4.78 7.16 7.52
N HIS A 16 3.99 7.41 8.56
CA HIS A 16 2.65 7.96 8.35
C HIS A 16 2.72 9.36 7.72
N ASN A 17 2.36 9.44 6.44
CA ASN A 17 2.52 10.64 5.62
C ASN A 17 1.39 11.65 5.90
N GLY A 18 1.51 12.41 7.00
CA GLY A 18 0.64 13.57 7.27
C GLY A 18 -0.85 13.28 7.47
N ARG A 19 -1.64 14.34 7.66
CA ARG A 19 -3.09 14.25 7.88
C ARG A 19 -3.82 14.19 6.54
N LEU A 20 -4.48 13.07 6.25
CA LEU A 20 -5.50 12.98 5.20
C LEU A 20 -6.79 13.62 5.69
N ILE A 21 -7.39 14.53 4.91
CA ILE A 21 -8.67 15.17 5.23
C ILE A 21 -9.64 14.88 4.10
N GLY A 22 -10.84 14.39 4.46
CA GLY A 22 -11.95 14.19 3.52
C GLY A 22 -11.69 13.10 2.48
N ARG A 23 -10.88 12.09 2.82
CA ARG A 23 -10.52 10.96 1.94
C ARG A 23 -10.97 9.60 2.48
N ASP A 24 -11.88 9.62 3.45
CA ASP A 24 -12.33 8.42 4.14
C ASP A 24 -13.06 7.46 3.18
N ALA A 25 -13.80 8.00 2.20
CA ALA A 25 -14.48 7.19 1.19
C ALA A 25 -13.51 6.51 0.22
N GLU A 26 -12.45 7.19 -0.20
CA GLU A 26 -11.40 6.60 -1.02
C GLU A 26 -10.59 5.56 -0.25
N LEU A 27 -10.25 5.85 1.00
CA LEU A 27 -9.56 4.91 1.88
C LEU A 27 -10.39 3.64 2.07
N ALA A 28 -11.69 3.77 2.38
CA ALA A 28 -12.60 2.65 2.53
C ALA A 28 -12.68 1.76 1.28
N ARG A 29 -12.59 2.36 0.08
CA ARG A 29 -12.53 1.59 -1.18
C ARG A 29 -11.22 0.83 -1.34
N LEU A 30 -10.10 1.40 -0.90
CA LEU A 30 -8.78 0.75 -1.01
C LEU A 30 -8.62 -0.43 -0.04
N VAL A 31 -9.22 -0.34 1.14
CA VAL A 31 -9.11 -1.38 2.19
C VAL A 31 -10.24 -2.41 2.14
N ALA A 32 -11.16 -2.27 1.18
CA ALA A 32 -12.25 -3.20 1.00
C ALA A 32 -11.71 -4.62 0.71
N PRO A 33 -12.29 -5.67 1.31
CA PRO A 33 -11.85 -7.04 1.09
C PRO A 33 -11.83 -7.40 -0.40
N SER A 34 -10.72 -7.96 -0.86
CA SER A 34 -10.62 -8.57 -2.19
C SER A 34 -10.94 -10.07 -2.09
N ALA A 35 -11.37 -10.69 -3.19
CA ALA A 35 -11.67 -12.12 -3.19
C ALA A 35 -10.40 -12.95 -2.88
N ASP A 36 -10.49 -13.87 -1.90
CA ASP A 36 -9.37 -14.64 -1.32
C ASP A 36 -8.54 -15.44 -2.35
N THR A 37 -9.09 -15.73 -3.53
CA THR A 37 -8.47 -16.57 -4.55
C THR A 37 -7.80 -15.82 -5.69
N SER A 38 -7.69 -14.49 -5.63
CA SER A 38 -7.13 -13.68 -6.74
C SER A 38 -6.19 -12.58 -6.29
N VAL A 39 -5.20 -12.27 -7.13
CA VAL A 39 -4.34 -11.09 -6.96
C VAL A 39 -5.17 -9.84 -7.27
N SER A 40 -5.31 -8.95 -6.28
CA SER A 40 -5.96 -7.64 -6.44
C SER A 40 -4.96 -6.60 -6.89
N LEU A 41 -5.27 -5.89 -7.98
CA LEU A 41 -4.49 -4.76 -8.48
C LEU A 41 -5.36 -3.51 -8.44
N VAL A 42 -4.88 -2.48 -7.75
CA VAL A 42 -5.59 -1.21 -7.57
C VAL A 42 -4.71 -0.06 -8.01
N THR A 43 -5.24 0.82 -8.86
CA THR A 43 -4.56 2.03 -9.32
C THR A 43 -5.22 3.26 -8.71
N VAL A 44 -4.39 4.21 -8.26
CA VAL A 44 -4.83 5.49 -7.70
C VAL A 44 -4.33 6.61 -8.60
N ASP A 45 -5.25 7.26 -9.30
CA ASP A 45 -4.97 8.41 -10.18
C ASP A 45 -5.53 9.73 -9.60
N GLY A 46 -5.04 10.86 -10.10
CA GLY A 46 -5.46 12.18 -9.70
C GLY A 46 -4.37 13.23 -9.96
N THR A 47 -4.70 14.50 -9.74
CA THR A 47 -3.79 15.63 -10.01
C THR A 47 -2.48 15.54 -9.20
N ALA A 48 -1.44 16.21 -9.71
CA ALA A 48 -0.18 16.34 -8.97
C ALA A 48 -0.43 17.02 -7.62
N GLY A 49 0.24 16.55 -6.56
CA GLY A 49 0.12 17.14 -5.21
C GLY A 49 -1.17 16.83 -4.45
N VAL A 50 -2.14 16.11 -5.02
CA VAL A 50 -3.44 15.81 -4.35
C VAL A 50 -3.33 14.85 -3.15
N GLY A 51 -2.14 14.32 -2.86
CA GLY A 51 -1.91 13.42 -1.72
C GLY A 51 -2.13 11.93 -2.00
N LYS A 52 -2.03 11.48 -3.27
CA LYS A 52 -2.18 10.05 -3.63
C LYS A 52 -1.24 9.14 -2.83
N THR A 53 0.03 9.52 -2.71
CA THR A 53 1.02 8.76 -1.95
C THR A 53 0.64 8.66 -0.48
N ALA A 54 0.11 9.74 0.11
CA ALA A 54 -0.35 9.71 1.49
C ALA A 54 -1.53 8.73 1.66
N LEU A 55 -2.51 8.77 0.74
CA LEU A 55 -3.66 7.87 0.73
C LEU A 55 -3.24 6.40 0.60
N VAL A 56 -2.37 6.08 -0.37
CA VAL A 56 -1.91 4.70 -0.62
C VAL A 56 -1.11 4.17 0.56
N VAL A 57 -0.20 4.96 1.14
CA VAL A 57 0.57 4.54 2.31
C VAL A 57 -0.35 4.31 3.51
N ARG A 58 -1.35 5.18 3.73
CA ARG A 58 -2.35 4.98 4.78
C ARG A 58 -3.12 3.66 4.59
N ALA A 59 -3.61 3.40 3.37
CA ALA A 59 -4.32 2.16 3.05
C ALA A 59 -3.43 0.92 3.25
N ALA A 60 -2.17 0.99 2.84
CA ALA A 60 -1.22 -0.11 3.02
C ALA A 60 -0.96 -0.42 4.51
N HIS A 61 -0.88 0.60 5.37
CA HIS A 61 -0.78 0.40 6.82
C HIS A 61 -2.02 -0.33 7.38
N GLU A 62 -3.22 0.04 6.95
CA GLU A 62 -4.47 -0.63 7.38
C GLU A 62 -4.58 -2.06 6.86
N LEU A 63 -4.10 -2.31 5.63
CA LEU A 63 -4.08 -3.63 5.03
C LEU A 63 -2.96 -4.54 5.57
N SER A 64 -1.89 -3.99 6.14
CA SER A 64 -0.71 -4.75 6.57
C SER A 64 -1.02 -5.94 7.49
N ALA A 65 -2.06 -5.84 8.32
CA ALA A 65 -2.51 -6.93 9.19
C ALA A 65 -3.02 -8.17 8.43
N HIS A 66 -3.48 -7.99 7.19
CA HIS A 66 -3.97 -9.05 6.31
C HIS A 66 -2.87 -9.71 5.47
N TYR A 67 -1.66 -9.11 5.44
CA TYR A 67 -0.52 -9.58 4.65
C TYR A 67 0.68 -9.90 5.56
N PRO A 68 0.63 -11.02 6.31
CA PRO A 68 1.67 -11.37 7.28
C PRO A 68 3.03 -11.69 6.63
N ASP A 69 3.05 -12.01 5.33
CA ASP A 69 4.29 -12.21 4.58
C ASP A 69 5.09 -10.91 4.40
N GLY A 70 4.44 -9.75 4.49
CA GLY A 70 5.08 -8.44 4.46
C GLY A 70 4.40 -7.43 3.55
N CYS A 71 4.88 -6.19 3.63
CA CYS A 71 4.44 -5.05 2.82
C CYS A 71 5.67 -4.32 2.28
N LEU A 72 5.69 -4.11 0.96
CA LEU A 72 6.80 -3.46 0.25
C LEU A 72 6.30 -2.16 -0.38
N TYR A 73 7.08 -1.10 -0.24
CA TYR A 73 6.88 0.14 -0.98
C TYR A 73 8.00 0.32 -2.00
N VAL A 74 7.62 0.52 -3.26
CA VAL A 74 8.56 0.77 -4.35
C VAL A 74 8.24 2.13 -4.94
N ASP A 75 9.15 3.08 -4.78
CA ASP A 75 9.10 4.31 -5.56
C ASP A 75 9.60 4.00 -6.97
N LEU A 76 8.69 4.03 -7.93
CA LEU A 76 9.00 3.67 -9.30
C LEU A 76 9.78 4.77 -10.04
N TYR A 77 9.86 5.99 -9.47
CA TYR A 77 10.34 7.22 -10.12
C TYR A 77 9.71 7.47 -11.50
N ALA A 78 9.41 8.73 -11.81
CA ALA A 78 8.98 9.06 -13.16
C ALA A 78 10.19 8.95 -14.10
N ASN A 79 10.31 7.86 -14.86
CA ASN A 79 11.23 7.79 -15.98
C ASN A 79 10.56 8.50 -17.18
N SER A 80 10.47 9.83 -17.12
CA SER A 80 10.09 10.61 -18.30
C SER A 80 11.25 10.58 -19.28
N THR A 81 11.23 9.64 -20.22
CA THR A 81 12.08 9.73 -21.41
C THR A 81 11.68 11.02 -22.13
N GLN A 82 12.60 12.00 -22.11
CA GLN A 82 12.49 13.26 -22.83
C GLN A 82 12.71 13.04 -24.34
#